data_AF-W2WMV3-F1
#
_entry.id   AF-W2WMV3-F1
#
_cell.length_a   1.000
_cell.length_b   1.000
_cell.length_c   1.000
_cell.angle_alpha   90.00
_cell.angle_beta   90.00
_cell.angle_gamma   90.00
#
_symmetry.space_group_name_H-M   'P 1'
#
loop_
_entity.id
_entity.type
_entity.pdbx_description
1 polymer ?
#
loop_
_entity_poly.entity_id
_entity_poly.type
_entity_poly.pdbx_seq_one_letter_code
_entity_poly.pdbx_strand_id
1 'polypeptide(L)'
;MSIRVHNSEHFEELRQSALSNSSLSSKSRSTASPANTKGKITASTLSKQTHMKRMTMKHELYMKEQEAMQKKIAETIAENIQRQKSKKEGQFLKLQQEVEDGKILAKELLEKLELQQQSKTRQFSRMYEEWTNDVFHKLNDPILAKVQTMDGKQHSDEKAEAYQKFLDITNKKGGLFRDIIIASEYNPLSDAKFINHRAKVDDPVKRVIRRREEEDTIARNGASMSNERGGDLPSLNGQNLGRSDNLDVKLWSKGEFESTPYGYFHKMMNSTASSEGSKTYASHVKLDHYNIEKGLEVLRQELPKGKRTNFDGYKIPKSTFQIN
;
A
#
# COMPACT_ATOMS: atom_id res chain seq x y z
N MET A 1 12.99 16.44 -33.86
CA MET A 1 13.38 15.19 -33.20
C MET A 1 12.62 14.06 -33.88
N SER A 2 13.33 13.10 -34.48
CA SER A 2 12.75 12.00 -35.26
C SER A 2 12.06 10.98 -34.34
N ILE A 3 10.83 10.61 -34.69
CA ILE A 3 10.05 9.61 -33.97
C ILE A 3 10.57 8.23 -34.38
N ARG A 4 11.24 7.53 -33.46
CA ARG A 4 11.49 6.09 -33.61
C ARG A 4 10.18 5.35 -33.39
N VAL A 5 9.60 4.86 -34.49
CA VAL A 5 8.51 3.89 -34.45
C VAL A 5 9.13 2.54 -34.09
N HIS A 6 8.75 1.99 -32.94
CA HIS A 6 9.13 0.65 -32.46
C HIS A 6 8.47 -0.44 -33.32
N ASN A 7 8.81 -0.47 -34.61
CA ASN A 7 8.51 -1.50 -35.60
C ASN A 7 8.98 -1.15 -37.01
N SER A 8 9.73 -0.05 -37.20
CA SER A 8 10.31 0.28 -38.51
C SER A 8 11.21 -0.85 -39.01
N GLU A 9 12.00 -1.46 -38.13
CA GLU A 9 12.90 -2.55 -38.49
C GLU A 9 12.14 -3.79 -38.97
N HIS A 10 11.08 -4.20 -38.26
CA HIS A 10 10.24 -5.35 -38.65
C HIS A 10 9.44 -5.09 -39.95
N PHE A 11 9.08 -3.84 -40.22
CA PHE A 11 8.45 -3.45 -41.49
C PHE A 11 9.45 -3.43 -42.65
N GLU A 12 10.67 -2.92 -42.42
CA GLU A 12 11.76 -2.94 -43.38
C GLU A 12 12.19 -4.38 -43.70
N GLU A 13 12.19 -5.27 -42.70
CA GLU A 13 12.53 -6.70 -42.82
C GLU A 13 11.46 -7.47 -43.61
N LEU A 14 10.18 -7.17 -43.40
CA LEU A 14 9.07 -7.68 -44.25
C LEU A 14 9.17 -7.15 -45.70
N ARG A 15 9.62 -5.90 -45.89
CA ARG A 15 9.80 -5.33 -47.23
C ARG A 15 11.01 -5.93 -47.95
N GLN A 16 12.12 -6.12 -47.23
CA GLN A 16 13.34 -6.71 -47.76
C GLN A 16 13.14 -8.21 -48.06
N SER A 17 12.42 -8.96 -47.23
CA SER A 17 12.08 -10.36 -47.53
C SER A 17 11.16 -10.51 -48.74
N ALA A 18 10.22 -9.58 -48.97
CA ALA A 18 9.40 -9.55 -50.19
C ALA A 18 10.22 -9.25 -51.46
N LEU A 19 11.25 -8.40 -51.37
CA LEU A 19 12.18 -8.10 -52.47
C LEU A 19 13.23 -9.20 -52.69
N SER A 20 13.64 -9.88 -51.63
CA SER A 20 14.57 -11.03 -51.68
C SER A 20 13.92 -12.26 -52.31
N ASN A 21 12.64 -12.51 -52.01
CA ASN A 21 11.89 -13.64 -52.55
C ASN A 21 11.45 -13.45 -54.01
N SER A 22 11.54 -12.23 -54.57
CA SER A 22 11.28 -11.95 -55.98
C SER A 22 12.55 -11.94 -56.86
N SER A 23 13.74 -12.18 -56.28
CA SER A 23 15.01 -12.03 -56.96
C SER A 23 15.86 -13.30 -57.00
N LEU A 24 15.31 -14.45 -57.44
CA LEU A 24 16.15 -15.56 -57.89
C LEU A 24 15.61 -16.27 -59.15
N SER A 25 16.53 -16.42 -60.11
CA SER A 25 16.51 -17.24 -61.33
C SER A 25 15.85 -16.65 -62.61
N SER A 26 16.57 -15.74 -63.27
CA SER A 26 16.61 -15.69 -64.75
C SER A 26 18.06 -15.50 -65.25
N LYS A 27 18.90 -16.52 -65.02
CA LYS A 27 20.22 -16.60 -65.64
C LYS A 27 20.15 -17.61 -66.78
N SER A 28 19.89 -17.13 -67.99
CA SER A 28 20.05 -17.92 -69.21
C SER A 28 20.81 -17.11 -70.26
N ARG A 29 21.98 -17.67 -70.60
CA ARG A 29 22.98 -17.25 -71.59
C ARG A 29 22.35 -16.76 -72.90
N SER A 30 22.80 -15.59 -73.33
CA SER A 30 22.85 -15.19 -74.73
C SER A 30 23.93 -16.01 -75.46
N THR A 31 23.50 -16.82 -76.43
CA THR A 31 24.37 -17.35 -77.49
C THR A 31 23.79 -16.91 -78.83
N ALA A 32 24.53 -16.05 -79.52
CA ALA A 32 24.20 -15.57 -80.85
C ALA A 32 24.65 -16.55 -81.95
N SER A 33 24.01 -16.40 -83.11
CA SER A 33 24.37 -16.83 -84.49
C SER A 33 23.51 -17.97 -85.07
N PRO A 34 23.40 -18.08 -86.40
CA PRO A 34 22.80 -17.11 -87.31
C PRO A 34 21.72 -17.75 -88.22
N ALA A 35 21.07 -16.89 -89.00
CA ALA A 35 20.00 -17.23 -89.94
C ALA A 35 20.38 -18.33 -90.95
N ASN A 36 19.45 -19.25 -91.19
CA ASN A 36 19.39 -19.98 -92.45
C ASN A 36 17.94 -20.03 -92.95
N THR A 37 17.70 -19.24 -93.98
CA THR A 37 16.47 -19.20 -94.76
C THR A 37 16.48 -20.38 -95.73
N LYS A 38 15.40 -21.18 -95.72
CA LYS A 38 14.75 -21.82 -96.89
C LYS A 38 13.81 -22.93 -96.42
N GLY A 39 12.55 -22.88 -96.87
CA GLY A 39 11.73 -24.10 -96.93
C GLY A 39 10.25 -23.92 -96.63
N LYS A 40 9.47 -23.78 -97.71
CA LYS A 40 8.11 -24.32 -97.89
C LYS A 40 7.01 -23.90 -96.90
N ILE A 41 6.30 -22.88 -97.37
CA ILE A 41 4.90 -22.54 -97.09
C ILE A 41 4.03 -23.76 -97.46
N THR A 42 3.39 -24.38 -96.45
CA THR A 42 2.09 -25.13 -96.47
C THR A 42 1.91 -26.09 -95.27
N ALA A 43 2.70 -25.98 -94.19
CA ALA A 43 2.46 -26.69 -92.91
C ALA A 43 2.30 -25.75 -91.69
N SER A 44 2.10 -24.45 -91.90
CA SER A 44 2.20 -23.45 -90.82
C SER A 44 0.91 -23.21 -90.01
N THR A 45 -0.26 -23.55 -90.54
CA THR A 45 -1.54 -23.32 -89.85
C THR A 45 -1.83 -24.38 -88.79
N LEU A 46 -1.57 -25.67 -89.08
CA LEU A 46 -1.70 -26.76 -88.11
C LEU A 46 -0.68 -26.66 -86.96
N SER A 47 0.55 -26.21 -87.27
CA SER A 47 1.64 -26.02 -86.29
C SER A 47 1.40 -24.80 -85.37
N LYS A 48 0.87 -23.70 -85.91
CA LYS A 48 0.45 -22.54 -85.11
C LYS A 48 -0.74 -22.86 -84.21
N GLN A 49 -1.73 -23.62 -84.70
CA GLN A 49 -2.90 -24.00 -83.91
C GLN A 49 -2.54 -24.94 -82.75
N THR A 50 -1.63 -25.89 -82.97
CA THR A 50 -1.12 -26.78 -81.91
C THR A 50 -0.22 -26.03 -80.90
N HIS A 51 0.58 -25.08 -81.36
CA HIS A 51 1.36 -24.21 -80.46
C HIS A 51 0.46 -23.31 -79.60
N MET A 52 -0.57 -22.69 -80.19
CA MET A 52 -1.56 -21.89 -79.47
C MET A 52 -2.30 -22.73 -78.42
N LYS A 53 -2.74 -23.95 -78.76
CA LYS A 53 -3.36 -24.89 -77.80
C LYS A 53 -2.42 -25.26 -76.64
N ARG A 54 -1.12 -25.43 -76.92
CA ARG A 54 -0.12 -25.72 -75.86
C ARG A 54 0.10 -24.51 -74.95
N MET A 55 0.12 -23.30 -75.51
CA MET A 55 0.26 -22.07 -74.74
C MET A 55 -0.98 -21.77 -73.88
N THR A 56 -2.19 -22.02 -74.40
CA THR A 56 -3.42 -21.88 -73.61
C THR A 56 -3.47 -22.91 -72.48
N MET A 57 -3.13 -24.18 -72.73
CA MET A 57 -3.06 -25.19 -71.66
C MET A 57 -2.00 -24.85 -70.60
N LYS A 58 -0.84 -24.33 -71.01
CA LYS A 58 0.20 -23.89 -70.06
C LYS A 58 -0.27 -22.71 -69.21
N HIS A 59 -0.98 -21.76 -69.82
CA HIS A 59 -1.54 -20.61 -69.10
C HIS A 59 -2.65 -21.03 -68.14
N GLU A 60 -3.51 -21.95 -68.54
CA GLU A 60 -4.56 -22.54 -67.69
C GLU A 60 -3.97 -23.28 -66.48
N LEU A 61 -2.91 -24.09 -66.70
CA LEU A 61 -2.19 -24.75 -65.62
C LEU A 61 -1.55 -23.74 -64.65
N TYR A 62 -0.93 -22.68 -65.16
CA TYR A 62 -0.34 -21.62 -64.34
C TYR A 62 -1.39 -20.84 -63.54
N MET A 63 -2.53 -20.51 -64.15
CA MET A 63 -3.64 -19.86 -63.44
C MET A 63 -4.21 -20.76 -62.34
N LYS A 64 -4.37 -22.05 -62.61
CA LYS A 64 -4.82 -23.04 -61.62
C LYS A 64 -3.82 -23.22 -60.48
N GLU A 65 -2.52 -23.17 -60.76
CA GLU A 65 -1.46 -23.22 -59.74
C GLU A 65 -1.46 -21.95 -58.88
N GLN A 66 -1.63 -20.77 -59.49
CA GLN A 66 -1.77 -19.49 -58.79
C GLN A 66 -3.01 -19.46 -57.88
N GLU A 67 -4.15 -19.95 -58.38
CA GLU A 67 -5.38 -20.05 -57.60
C GLU A 67 -5.22 -21.01 -56.42
N ALA A 68 -4.59 -22.17 -56.63
CA ALA A 68 -4.29 -23.11 -55.56
C ALA A 68 -3.32 -22.52 -54.52
N MET A 69 -2.34 -21.73 -54.94
CA MET A 69 -1.42 -21.03 -54.06
C MET A 69 -2.13 -19.94 -53.24
N GLN A 70 -2.96 -19.12 -53.88
CA GLN A 70 -3.75 -18.08 -53.21
C GLN A 70 -4.74 -18.68 -52.22
N LYS A 71 -5.38 -19.80 -52.56
CA LYS A 71 -6.28 -20.51 -51.65
C LYS A 71 -5.55 -21.01 -50.40
N LYS A 72 -4.36 -21.61 -50.55
CA LYS A 72 -3.53 -22.02 -49.40
C LYS A 72 -3.11 -20.83 -48.54
N ILE A 73 -2.75 -19.70 -49.15
CA ILE A 73 -2.41 -18.48 -48.42
C ILE A 73 -3.64 -17.95 -47.65
N ALA A 74 -4.82 -17.92 -48.28
CA ALA A 74 -6.05 -17.50 -47.62
C ALA A 74 -6.43 -18.42 -46.44
N GLU A 75 -6.30 -19.74 -46.61
CA GLU A 75 -6.54 -20.73 -45.55
C GLU A 75 -5.59 -20.55 -44.37
N THR A 76 -4.29 -20.39 -44.62
CA THR A 76 -3.29 -20.15 -43.56
C THR A 76 -3.50 -18.81 -42.84
N ILE A 77 -3.89 -17.75 -43.56
CA ILE A 77 -4.25 -16.46 -42.95
C ILE A 77 -5.48 -16.62 -42.06
N ALA A 78 -6.53 -17.28 -42.55
CA ALA A 78 -7.75 -17.54 -41.79
C ALA A 78 -7.48 -18.35 -40.52
N GLU A 79 -6.67 -19.40 -40.63
CA GLU A 79 -6.27 -20.23 -39.49
C GLU A 79 -5.47 -19.43 -38.45
N ASN A 80 -4.53 -18.59 -38.90
CA ASN A 80 -3.74 -17.74 -38.00
C ASN A 80 -4.61 -16.70 -37.29
N ILE A 81 -5.55 -16.05 -38.00
CA ILE A 81 -6.52 -15.13 -37.41
C ILE A 81 -7.37 -15.84 -36.36
N GLN A 82 -7.85 -17.05 -36.65
CA GLN A 82 -8.66 -17.83 -35.71
C GLN A 82 -7.85 -18.26 -34.48
N ARG A 83 -6.58 -18.68 -34.65
CA ARG A 83 -5.66 -19.00 -33.56
C ARG A 83 -5.36 -17.78 -32.69
N GLN A 84 -5.19 -16.59 -33.28
CA GLN A 84 -5.00 -15.37 -32.51
C GLN A 84 -6.27 -14.97 -31.75
N LYS A 85 -7.44 -15.11 -32.37
CA LYS A 85 -8.72 -14.85 -31.72
C LYS A 85 -8.93 -15.75 -30.52
N SER A 86 -8.73 -17.06 -30.67
CA SER A 86 -8.89 -18.01 -29.57
C SER A 86 -7.90 -17.79 -28.42
N LYS A 87 -6.64 -17.43 -28.74
CA LYS A 87 -5.65 -17.04 -27.72
C LYS A 87 -6.09 -15.79 -26.95
N LYS A 88 -6.55 -14.75 -27.64
CA LYS A 88 -7.03 -13.50 -27.01
C LYS A 88 -8.29 -13.74 -26.18
N GLU A 89 -9.21 -14.56 -26.67
CA GLU A 89 -10.44 -14.92 -25.96
C GLU A 89 -10.14 -15.74 -24.71
N GLY A 90 -9.21 -16.71 -24.77
CA GLY A 90 -8.76 -17.45 -23.59
C GLY A 90 -8.09 -16.55 -22.54
N GLN A 91 -7.26 -15.58 -22.97
CA GLN A 91 -6.69 -14.59 -22.06
C GLN A 91 -7.75 -13.69 -21.43
N PHE A 92 -8.75 -13.27 -22.22
CA PHE A 92 -9.85 -12.45 -21.74
C PHE A 92 -10.67 -13.19 -20.68
N LEU A 93 -11.02 -14.45 -20.91
CA LEU A 93 -11.76 -15.26 -19.94
C LEU A 93 -10.98 -15.44 -18.63
N LYS A 94 -9.66 -15.67 -18.72
CA LYS A 94 -8.80 -15.76 -17.53
C LYS A 94 -8.79 -14.45 -16.73
N LEU A 95 -8.57 -13.31 -17.40
CA LEU A 95 -8.58 -11.99 -16.77
C LEU A 95 -9.95 -11.68 -16.16
N GLN A 96 -11.04 -12.08 -16.82
CA GLN A 96 -12.39 -11.90 -16.30
C GLN A 96 -12.61 -12.70 -15.01
N GLN A 97 -12.11 -13.94 -14.95
CA GLN A 97 -12.17 -14.76 -13.75
C GLN A 97 -11.34 -14.16 -12.62
N GLU A 98 -10.10 -13.73 -12.89
CA GLU A 98 -9.24 -13.06 -11.89
C GLU A 98 -9.90 -11.80 -11.33
N VAL A 99 -10.60 -11.02 -12.16
CA VAL A 99 -11.35 -9.85 -11.72
C VAL A 99 -12.52 -10.24 -10.82
N GLU A 100 -13.26 -11.30 -11.15
CA GLU A 100 -14.39 -11.74 -10.32
C GLU A 100 -13.92 -12.33 -8.98
N ASP A 101 -12.86 -13.14 -8.99
CA ASP A 101 -12.22 -13.65 -7.78
C ASP A 101 -11.69 -12.49 -6.91
N GLY A 102 -11.12 -11.46 -7.53
CA GLY A 102 -10.70 -10.23 -6.86
C GLY A 102 -11.86 -9.48 -6.20
N LYS A 103 -13.04 -9.44 -6.81
CA LYS A 103 -14.25 -8.84 -6.20
C LYS A 103 -14.74 -9.65 -5.00
N ILE A 104 -14.70 -10.98 -5.09
CA ILE A 104 -15.08 -11.87 -3.97
C ILE A 104 -14.14 -11.63 -2.79
N LEU A 105 -12.82 -11.65 -3.04
CA LEU A 105 -11.82 -11.38 -2.01
C LEU A 105 -12.00 -9.99 -1.39
N ALA A 106 -12.24 -8.96 -2.21
CA ALA A 106 -12.48 -7.61 -1.71
C ALA A 106 -13.70 -7.52 -0.79
N LYS A 107 -14.79 -8.23 -1.12
CA LYS A 107 -15.99 -8.31 -0.26
C LYS A 107 -15.68 -9.01 1.07
N GLU A 108 -14.97 -10.13 1.03
CA GLU A 108 -14.58 -10.87 2.25
C GLU A 108 -13.68 -10.01 3.16
N LEU A 109 -12.73 -9.27 2.58
CA LEU A 109 -11.87 -8.37 3.34
C LEU A 109 -12.65 -7.22 3.97
N LEU A 110 -13.63 -6.64 3.25
CA LEU A 110 -14.51 -5.62 3.80
C LEU A 110 -15.32 -6.14 4.98
N GLU A 111 -15.90 -7.33 4.85
CA GLU A 111 -16.65 -7.98 5.93
C GLU A 111 -15.77 -8.24 7.16
N LYS A 112 -14.56 -8.77 6.97
CA LYS A 112 -13.60 -8.99 8.07
C LYS A 112 -13.21 -7.68 8.78
N LEU A 113 -13.00 -6.61 8.01
CA LEU A 113 -12.68 -5.30 8.56
C LEU A 113 -13.87 -4.77 9.37
N GLU A 114 -15.08 -4.89 8.85
CA GLU A 114 -16.30 -4.50 9.55
C GLU A 114 -16.48 -5.28 10.85
N LEU A 115 -16.35 -6.61 10.82
CA LEU A 115 -16.41 -7.45 12.02
C LEU A 115 -15.35 -7.07 13.05
N GLN A 116 -14.12 -6.77 12.62
CA GLN A 116 -13.06 -6.30 13.51
C GLN A 116 -13.42 -4.95 14.14
N GLN A 117 -13.97 -4.02 13.36
CA GLN A 117 -14.39 -2.72 13.87
C GLN A 117 -15.54 -2.86 14.87
N GLN A 118 -16.56 -3.67 14.55
CA GLN A 118 -17.66 -3.96 15.46
C GLN A 118 -17.16 -4.61 16.77
N SER A 119 -16.21 -5.55 16.67
CA SER A 119 -15.59 -6.19 17.84
C SER A 119 -14.87 -5.18 18.73
N LYS A 120 -14.05 -4.29 18.14
CA LYS A 120 -13.40 -3.20 18.87
C LYS A 120 -14.40 -2.28 19.55
N THR A 121 -15.44 -1.85 18.84
CA THR A 121 -16.50 -0.99 19.40
C THR A 121 -17.19 -1.66 20.58
N ARG A 122 -17.54 -2.95 20.47
CA ARG A 122 -18.13 -3.72 21.58
C ARG A 122 -17.18 -3.81 22.77
N GLN A 123 -15.90 -4.04 22.53
CA GLN A 123 -14.88 -4.08 23.58
C GLN A 123 -14.77 -2.73 24.30
N PHE A 124 -14.72 -1.62 23.56
CA PHE A 124 -14.69 -0.27 24.14
C PHE A 124 -15.97 0.06 24.90
N SER A 125 -17.14 -0.29 24.38
CA SER A 125 -18.43 -0.09 25.07
C SER A 125 -18.45 -0.83 26.40
N ARG A 126 -18.06 -2.11 26.39
CA ARG A 126 -17.98 -2.92 27.62
C ARG A 126 -16.97 -2.34 28.60
N MET A 127 -15.79 -1.93 28.13
CA MET A 127 -14.79 -1.32 28.99
C MET A 127 -15.27 0.01 29.58
N TYR A 128 -16.03 0.80 28.82
CA TYR A 128 -16.64 2.03 29.28
C TYR A 128 -17.68 1.77 30.36
N GLU A 129 -18.56 0.78 30.19
CA GLU A 129 -19.55 0.38 31.19
C GLU A 129 -18.86 -0.13 32.48
N GLU A 130 -17.86 -1.01 32.33
CA GLU A 130 -17.04 -1.49 33.45
C GLU A 130 -16.37 -0.33 34.18
N TRP A 131 -15.72 0.59 33.46
CA TRP A 131 -15.07 1.75 34.06
C TRP A 131 -16.07 2.69 34.74
N THR A 132 -17.21 2.93 34.13
CA THR A 132 -18.24 3.82 34.69
C THR A 132 -18.78 3.27 36.00
N ASN A 133 -19.12 1.98 36.03
CA ASN A 133 -19.68 1.32 37.21
C ASN A 133 -18.62 1.11 38.31
N ASP A 134 -17.45 0.60 37.92
CA ASP A 134 -16.45 0.18 38.89
C ASP A 134 -15.51 1.28 39.33
N VAL A 135 -15.31 2.32 38.53
CA VAL A 135 -14.39 3.43 38.81
C VAL A 135 -15.13 4.73 39.07
N PHE A 136 -15.88 5.21 38.08
CA PHE A 136 -16.49 6.54 38.15
C PHE A 136 -17.50 6.65 39.30
N HIS A 137 -18.49 5.75 39.36
CA HIS A 137 -19.51 5.77 40.40
C HIS A 137 -18.90 5.59 41.81
N LYS A 138 -17.96 4.65 41.97
CA LYS A 138 -17.29 4.44 43.27
C LYS A 138 -16.53 5.66 43.77
N LEU A 139 -16.01 6.50 42.88
CA LEU A 139 -15.28 7.72 43.25
C LEU A 139 -16.19 8.94 43.38
N ASN A 140 -17.14 9.08 42.46
CA ASN A 140 -17.97 10.28 42.33
C ASN A 140 -19.19 10.27 43.24
N ASP A 141 -19.87 9.14 43.40
CA ASP A 141 -21.12 9.07 44.18
C ASP A 141 -20.90 9.44 45.65
N PRO A 142 -19.81 9.04 46.35
CA PRO A 142 -19.55 9.48 47.72
C PRO A 142 -19.31 10.99 47.83
N ILE A 143 -18.66 11.59 46.82
CA ILE A 143 -18.43 13.03 46.78
C ILE A 143 -19.76 13.75 46.57
N LEU A 144 -20.56 13.29 45.61
CA LEU A 144 -21.86 13.86 45.27
C LEU A 144 -22.83 13.74 46.45
N ALA A 145 -22.87 12.58 47.11
CA ALA A 145 -23.64 12.38 48.34
C ALA A 145 -23.19 13.35 49.43
N LYS A 146 -21.88 13.51 49.65
CA LYS A 146 -21.37 14.45 50.64
C LYS A 146 -21.80 15.89 50.34
N VAL A 147 -21.69 16.32 49.09
CA VAL A 147 -22.18 17.64 48.63
C VAL A 147 -23.68 17.79 48.85
N GLN A 148 -24.48 16.78 48.52
CA GLN A 148 -25.93 16.81 48.69
C GLN A 148 -26.36 16.83 50.16
N THR A 149 -25.60 16.17 51.03
CA THR A 149 -25.85 16.18 52.49
C THR A 149 -25.37 17.45 53.19
N MET A 150 -24.59 18.31 52.53
CA MET A 150 -24.16 19.57 53.13
C MET A 150 -25.37 20.47 53.32
N ASP A 151 -25.64 20.81 54.58
CA ASP A 151 -26.75 21.68 54.94
C ASP A 151 -26.46 23.13 54.51
N GLY A 152 -27.45 23.81 53.96
CA GLY A 152 -27.34 25.21 53.53
C GLY A 152 -26.95 26.14 54.67
N LYS A 153 -27.31 25.77 55.91
CA LYS A 153 -26.89 26.48 57.12
C LYS A 153 -25.38 26.41 57.36
N GLN A 154 -24.78 25.22 57.20
CA GLN A 154 -23.32 25.05 57.33
C GLN A 154 -22.57 25.87 56.29
N HIS A 155 -23.09 25.94 55.05
CA HIS A 155 -22.53 26.80 54.02
C HIS A 155 -22.63 28.30 54.35
N SER A 156 -23.72 28.72 54.99
CA SER A 156 -23.87 30.11 55.46
C SER A 156 -22.88 30.42 56.58
N ASP A 157 -22.69 29.50 57.52
CA ASP A 157 -21.76 29.63 58.64
C ASP A 157 -20.30 29.69 58.14
N GLU A 158 -19.92 28.84 57.17
CA GLU A 158 -18.60 28.90 56.53
C GLU A 158 -18.36 30.22 55.78
N LYS A 159 -19.38 30.76 55.09
CA LYS A 159 -19.29 32.09 54.45
C LYS A 159 -19.12 33.19 55.47
N ALA A 160 -19.85 33.13 56.58
CA ALA A 160 -19.73 34.09 57.67
C ALA A 160 -18.33 34.03 58.32
N GLU A 161 -17.79 32.84 58.55
CA GLU A 161 -16.44 32.63 59.07
C GLU A 161 -15.38 33.20 58.12
N ALA A 162 -15.49 32.93 56.81
CA ALA A 162 -14.58 33.47 55.81
C ALA A 162 -14.66 35.00 55.71
N TYR A 163 -15.86 35.57 55.81
CA TYR A 163 -16.07 37.01 55.84
C TYR A 163 -15.50 37.65 57.11
N GLN A 164 -15.63 36.98 58.26
CA GLN A 164 -15.03 37.43 59.51
C GLN A 164 -13.50 37.43 59.43
N LYS A 165 -12.89 36.38 58.87
CA LYS A 165 -11.43 36.35 58.62
C LYS A 165 -10.98 37.50 57.72
N PHE A 166 -11.75 37.81 56.68
CA PHE A 166 -11.48 38.96 55.82
C PHE A 166 -11.54 40.27 56.62
N LEU A 167 -12.57 40.48 57.44
CA LEU A 167 -12.67 41.66 58.30
C LEU A 167 -11.49 41.76 59.29
N ASP A 168 -11.10 40.67 59.91
CA ASP A 168 -9.98 40.62 60.87
C ASP A 168 -8.65 40.98 60.19
N ILE A 169 -8.46 40.57 58.93
CA ILE A 169 -7.28 40.93 58.12
C ILE A 169 -7.34 42.40 57.70
N THR A 170 -8.49 42.90 57.23
CA THR A 170 -8.65 44.30 56.81
C THR A 170 -8.46 45.29 57.97
N ASN A 171 -8.88 44.91 59.18
CA ASN A 171 -8.77 45.75 60.37
C ASN A 171 -7.36 45.72 61.00
N LYS A 172 -6.49 44.80 60.60
CA LYS A 172 -5.09 44.75 61.04
C LYS A 172 -4.32 45.90 60.39
N LYS A 173 -3.82 46.85 61.22
CA LYS A 173 -3.00 47.97 60.73
C LYS A 173 -1.75 47.45 60.02
N GLY A 174 -1.68 47.61 58.70
CA GLY A 174 -0.56 47.20 57.85
C GLY A 174 -0.84 46.07 56.86
N GLY A 175 -2.03 45.44 56.90
CA GLY A 175 -2.45 44.45 55.91
C GLY A 175 -2.84 45.08 54.57
N LEU A 176 -1.86 45.33 53.70
CA LEU A 176 -2.14 45.78 52.33
C LEU A 176 -2.44 44.54 51.47
N PHE A 177 -3.62 44.46 50.85
CA PHE A 177 -3.86 43.46 49.80
C PHE A 177 -2.98 43.82 48.60
N ARG A 178 -1.85 43.14 48.48
CA ARG A 178 -0.96 43.25 47.33
C ARG A 178 -1.37 42.21 46.30
N ASP A 179 -1.09 42.45 45.02
CA ASP A 179 -1.27 41.46 43.93
C ASP A 179 -0.34 40.23 44.05
N ILE A 180 0.38 40.09 45.16
CA ILE A 180 1.28 38.99 45.46
C ILE A 180 0.84 38.29 46.75
N ILE A 181 0.86 36.95 46.73
CA ILE A 181 0.56 36.14 47.92
C ILE A 181 1.81 36.12 48.81
N ILE A 182 1.74 36.77 49.97
CA ILE A 182 2.77 36.67 51.01
C ILE A 182 2.26 35.65 52.02
N ALA A 183 2.74 34.40 51.94
CA ALA A 183 2.19 33.28 52.72
C ALA A 183 2.20 33.50 54.25
N SER A 184 3.08 34.38 54.76
CA SER A 184 3.14 34.76 56.19
C SER A 184 2.12 35.83 56.61
N GLU A 185 1.60 36.62 55.67
CA GLU A 185 0.72 37.77 55.94
C GLU A 185 -0.71 37.54 55.42
N TYR A 186 -0.86 36.94 54.25
CA TYR A 186 -2.14 36.68 53.60
C TYR A 186 -2.01 35.55 52.55
N ASN A 187 -2.76 34.46 52.75
CA ASN A 187 -2.90 33.38 51.77
C ASN A 187 -4.38 33.09 51.49
N PRO A 188 -4.95 33.58 50.39
CA PRO A 188 -6.36 33.35 50.07
C PRO A 188 -6.67 31.89 49.71
N LEU A 189 -5.65 31.04 49.49
CA LEU A 189 -5.80 29.64 49.10
C LEU A 189 -5.64 28.66 50.27
N SER A 190 -5.27 29.12 51.47
CA SER A 190 -5.10 28.23 52.64
C SER A 190 -6.41 27.58 53.08
N ASP A 191 -7.52 28.28 52.87
CA ASP A 191 -8.84 27.89 53.33
C ASP A 191 -9.61 27.07 52.29
N ALA A 192 -8.98 26.72 51.16
CA ALA A 192 -9.59 25.88 50.13
C ALA A 192 -9.78 24.44 50.66
N LYS A 193 -10.91 24.20 51.31
CA LYS A 193 -11.33 22.87 51.76
C LYS A 193 -11.93 22.12 50.58
N PHE A 194 -11.19 21.15 50.04
CA PHE A 194 -11.70 20.25 49.01
C PHE A 194 -12.33 19.01 49.63
N ILE A 195 -13.46 18.58 49.07
CA ILE A 195 -14.02 17.27 49.40
C ILE A 195 -13.13 16.22 48.76
N ASN A 196 -12.34 15.55 49.59
CA ASN A 196 -11.43 14.49 49.16
C ASN A 196 -12.05 13.12 49.47
N HIS A 197 -12.05 12.24 48.48
CA HIS A 197 -12.39 10.83 48.65
C HIS A 197 -11.29 9.96 48.02
N ARG A 198 -10.84 8.94 48.75
CA ARG A 198 -9.86 7.96 48.27
C ARG A 198 -10.47 6.57 48.43
N ALA A 199 -10.54 5.84 47.33
CA ALA A 199 -10.95 4.44 47.32
C ALA A 199 -9.92 3.61 46.56
N LYS A 200 -9.82 2.33 46.92
CA LYS A 200 -9.09 1.35 46.12
C LYS A 200 -10.02 0.85 45.03
N VAL A 201 -9.65 1.09 43.78
CA VAL A 201 -10.50 0.84 42.63
C VAL A 201 -9.75 -0.02 41.61
N ASP A 202 -10.44 -0.97 40.99
CA ASP A 202 -9.91 -1.75 39.88
C ASP A 202 -10.20 -1.04 38.55
N ASP A 203 -9.18 -0.41 37.98
CA ASP A 203 -9.29 0.31 36.71
C ASP A 203 -9.11 -0.64 35.52
N PRO A 204 -10.16 -0.87 34.70
CA PRO A 204 -10.07 -1.77 33.56
C PRO A 204 -9.02 -1.34 32.53
N VAL A 205 -8.68 -0.05 32.43
CA VAL A 205 -7.64 0.44 31.51
C VAL A 205 -6.24 0.01 31.97
N LYS A 206 -6.05 -0.19 33.27
CA LYS A 206 -4.78 -0.63 33.86
C LYS A 206 -4.68 -2.14 34.00
N ARG A 207 -5.66 -2.90 33.51
CA ARG A 207 -5.69 -4.38 33.63
C ARG A 207 -4.43 -5.05 33.08
N VAL A 208 -3.89 -4.55 31.96
CA VAL A 208 -2.64 -5.08 31.37
C VAL A 208 -1.43 -4.81 32.27
N ILE A 209 -1.34 -3.62 32.85
CA ILE A 209 -0.26 -3.24 33.77
C ILE A 209 -0.34 -4.10 35.02
N ARG A 210 -1.54 -4.23 35.62
CA ARG A 210 -1.75 -5.08 36.78
C ARG A 210 -1.42 -6.54 36.50
N ARG A 211 -1.88 -7.10 35.38
CA ARG A 211 -1.55 -8.48 34.99
C ARG A 211 -0.05 -8.68 34.90
N ARG A 212 0.67 -7.70 34.33
CA ARG A 212 2.13 -7.72 34.28
C ARG A 212 2.74 -7.67 35.68
N GLU A 213 2.25 -6.81 36.56
CA GLU A 213 2.72 -6.74 37.96
C GLU A 213 2.45 -8.06 38.70
N GLU A 214 1.30 -8.70 38.47
CA GLU A 214 0.97 -10.03 39.01
C GLU A 214 1.91 -11.12 38.46
N GLU A 215 2.19 -11.12 37.16
CA GLU A 215 3.14 -12.05 36.53
C GLU A 215 4.57 -11.83 37.06
N ASP A 216 5.02 -10.57 37.18
CA ASP A 216 6.35 -10.21 37.70
C ASP A 216 6.50 -10.56 39.19
N THR A 217 5.44 -10.40 39.99
CA THR A 217 5.45 -10.79 41.40
C THR A 217 5.48 -12.31 41.57
N ILE A 218 4.72 -13.07 40.77
CA ILE A 218 4.79 -14.54 40.77
C ILE A 218 6.19 -15.01 40.33
N ALA A 219 6.78 -14.41 39.28
CA ALA A 219 8.11 -14.75 38.81
C ALA A 219 9.19 -14.47 39.87
N ARG A 220 9.14 -13.31 40.55
CA ARG A 220 10.05 -12.98 41.66
C ARG A 220 9.89 -13.92 42.84
N ASN A 221 8.67 -14.26 43.21
CA ASN A 221 8.40 -15.19 44.30
C ASN A 221 8.84 -16.61 43.95
N GLY A 222 8.68 -17.04 42.69
CA GLY A 222 9.17 -18.31 42.17
C GLY A 222 10.70 -18.39 42.13
N ALA A 223 11.38 -17.29 41.78
CA ALA A 223 12.84 -17.18 41.84
C ALA A 223 13.40 -17.15 43.27
N SER A 224 12.62 -16.65 44.23
CA SER A 224 12.98 -16.69 45.66
C SER A 224 12.94 -18.12 46.22
N MET A 225 12.04 -18.97 45.73
CA MET A 225 11.92 -20.38 46.15
C MET A 225 13.02 -21.31 45.57
N SER A 226 13.71 -20.90 44.50
CA SER A 226 14.83 -21.67 43.92
C SER A 226 16.20 -21.23 44.46
N ASN A 227 16.27 -20.18 45.27
CA ASN A 227 17.51 -19.63 45.78
C ASN A 227 17.71 -19.98 47.27
N GLU A 228 17.89 -21.27 47.58
CA GLU A 228 18.32 -21.74 48.91
C GLU A 228 19.78 -21.40 49.26
N ARG A 229 20.48 -20.62 48.41
CA ARG A 229 21.78 -20.03 48.75
C ARG A 229 21.66 -18.52 48.77
N GLY A 230 21.51 -18.01 49.98
CA GLY A 230 21.36 -16.60 50.32
C GLY A 230 22.28 -15.69 49.52
N GLY A 231 21.67 -14.86 48.69
CA GLY A 231 22.28 -13.72 48.05
C GLY A 231 21.17 -12.74 47.75
N ASP A 232 21.02 -11.73 48.60
CA ASP A 232 20.17 -10.57 48.35
C ASP A 232 20.63 -9.91 47.04
N LEU A 233 19.91 -10.17 45.94
CA LEU A 233 20.07 -9.34 44.75
C LEU A 233 19.31 -8.03 44.98
N PRO A 234 19.98 -6.88 44.82
CA PRO A 234 19.34 -5.59 45.03
C PRO A 234 18.18 -5.44 44.04
N SER A 235 17.02 -5.09 44.58
CA SER A 235 15.83 -4.68 43.82
C SER A 235 16.23 -3.55 42.87
N LEU A 236 16.50 -3.89 41.61
CA LEU A 236 16.69 -2.92 40.54
C LEU A 236 15.33 -2.25 40.30
N ASN A 237 15.08 -1.18 41.05
CA ASN A 237 14.07 -0.17 40.78
C ASN A 237 14.47 0.65 39.53
N GLY A 238 14.79 -0.04 38.44
CA GLY A 238 15.07 0.54 37.14
C GLY A 238 13.91 0.20 36.21
N GLN A 239 13.33 1.23 35.58
CA GLN A 239 12.30 1.11 34.57
C GLN A 239 12.80 0.29 33.37
N ASN A 240 12.71 -1.04 33.45
CA ASN A 240 12.91 -1.91 32.29
C ASN A 240 11.63 -1.90 31.47
N LEU A 241 11.55 -0.98 30.50
CA LEU A 241 10.63 -1.09 29.38
C LEU A 241 11.09 -2.27 28.49
N GLY A 242 10.68 -3.49 28.87
CA GLY A 242 10.95 -4.72 28.11
C GLY A 242 10.98 -5.96 29.00
N ARG A 243 10.91 -7.16 28.39
CA ARG A 243 11.22 -8.42 29.09
C ARG A 243 12.70 -8.41 29.50
N SER A 244 13.01 -8.77 30.75
CA SER A 244 14.39 -8.99 31.22
C SER A 244 15.11 -10.13 30.49
N ASP A 245 14.32 -11.02 29.87
CA ASP A 245 14.80 -12.19 29.13
C ASP A 245 15.11 -11.87 27.66
N ASN A 246 14.88 -10.62 27.23
CA ASN A 246 15.35 -10.17 25.92
C ASN A 246 16.87 -9.97 26.02
N LEU A 247 17.62 -10.83 25.34
CA LEU A 247 19.06 -10.62 25.11
C LEU A 247 19.23 -9.22 24.49
N ASP A 248 20.08 -8.38 25.10
CA ASP A 248 20.31 -7.02 24.61
C ASP A 248 20.72 -7.07 23.13
N VAL A 249 19.97 -6.39 22.27
CA VAL A 249 20.22 -6.36 20.81
C VAL A 249 21.61 -5.79 20.52
N LYS A 250 22.19 -5.00 21.44
CA LYS A 250 23.58 -4.52 21.35
C LYS A 250 24.63 -5.59 21.67
N LEU A 251 24.24 -6.71 22.30
CA LEU A 251 25.11 -7.86 22.54
C LEU A 251 25.14 -8.82 21.33
N TRP A 252 24.10 -8.82 20.48
CA TRP A 252 24.08 -9.61 19.24
C TRP A 252 25.20 -9.24 18.26
N SER A 253 25.63 -7.97 18.23
CA SER A 253 26.66 -7.49 17.31
C SER A 253 28.09 -7.56 17.86
N LYS A 254 28.26 -7.84 19.16
CA LYS A 254 29.57 -7.89 19.82
C LYS A 254 30.19 -9.28 19.68
N GLY A 255 31.00 -9.45 18.63
CA GLY A 255 31.86 -10.62 18.44
C GLY A 255 31.85 -11.12 16.99
N GLU A 256 30.66 -11.39 16.44
CA GLU A 256 30.55 -11.92 15.08
C GLU A 256 30.71 -10.83 14.02
N PHE A 257 30.07 -9.66 14.20
CA PHE A 257 30.11 -8.59 13.21
C PHE A 257 31.47 -7.90 13.15
N GLU A 258 32.13 -7.63 14.30
CA GLU A 258 33.44 -6.97 14.36
C GLU A 258 34.58 -7.80 13.75
N SER A 259 34.42 -9.13 13.68
CA SER A 259 35.39 -10.04 13.05
C SER A 259 35.33 -10.03 11.52
N THR A 260 34.23 -9.53 10.95
CA THR A 260 34.11 -9.35 9.50
C THR A 260 34.63 -7.97 9.08
N PRO A 261 35.23 -7.84 7.88
CA PRO A 261 35.72 -6.55 7.37
C PRO A 261 34.65 -5.45 7.40
N TYR A 262 33.37 -5.81 7.24
CA TYR A 262 32.25 -4.89 7.26
C TYR A 262 31.97 -4.29 8.65
N GLY A 263 32.12 -5.06 9.72
CA GLY A 263 31.95 -4.56 11.09
C GLY A 263 33.11 -3.68 11.56
N TYR A 264 34.34 -3.94 11.09
CA TYR A 264 35.49 -3.07 11.33
C TYR A 264 35.27 -1.66 10.74
N PHE A 265 34.75 -1.58 9.50
CA PHE A 265 34.38 -0.30 8.88
C PHE A 265 33.21 0.38 9.59
N HIS A 266 32.20 -0.37 10.04
CA HIS A 266 31.07 0.20 10.79
C HIS A 266 31.50 0.85 12.11
N LYS A 267 32.43 0.22 12.84
CA LYS A 267 33.00 0.77 14.08
C LYS A 267 33.78 2.06 13.83
N MET A 268 34.53 2.10 12.73
CA MET A 268 35.28 3.28 12.30
C MET A 268 34.35 4.44 11.89
N MET A 269 33.24 4.16 11.19
CA MET A 269 32.27 5.18 10.79
C MET A 269 31.43 5.69 11.97
N ASN A 270 31.00 4.82 12.89
CA ASN A 270 30.24 5.24 14.07
C ASN A 270 31.09 6.09 15.05
N SER A 271 32.41 5.95 15.02
CA SER A 271 33.33 6.81 15.78
C SER A 271 33.38 8.26 15.25
N THR A 272 32.89 8.49 14.03
CA THR A 272 32.83 9.82 13.38
C THR A 272 31.41 10.43 13.38
N ALA A 273 30.43 9.75 13.99
CA ALA A 273 29.07 10.25 14.12
C ALA A 273 29.00 11.36 15.18
N SER A 274 29.48 12.56 14.83
CA SER A 274 29.04 13.81 15.46
C SER A 274 27.52 13.95 15.28
N SER A 275 26.84 14.61 16.23
CA SER A 275 25.37 14.67 16.36
C SER A 275 24.61 15.39 15.24
N GLU A 276 25.26 15.63 14.11
CA GLU A 276 24.72 16.34 12.95
C GLU A 276 24.70 15.36 11.78
N GLY A 277 23.64 14.55 11.75
CA GLY A 277 23.47 13.49 10.76
C GLY A 277 23.52 14.03 9.32
N SER A 278 24.40 13.45 8.51
CA SER A 278 24.48 13.76 7.08
C SER A 278 23.11 13.51 6.41
N LYS A 279 22.65 14.50 5.62
CA LYS A 279 21.37 14.49 4.88
C LYS A 279 21.17 13.27 3.97
N THR A 280 22.22 12.50 3.69
CA THR A 280 22.19 11.27 2.90
C THR A 280 21.55 10.07 3.62
N TYR A 281 21.31 10.14 4.94
CA TYR A 281 20.72 9.06 5.72
C TYR A 281 19.22 9.21 6.01
N ALA A 282 18.57 10.27 5.49
CA ALA A 282 17.13 10.45 5.65
C ALA A 282 16.34 9.58 4.66
N SER A 283 15.66 8.55 5.16
CA SER A 283 14.66 7.80 4.41
C SER A 283 13.41 8.67 4.19
N HIS A 284 13.08 8.98 2.94
CA HIS A 284 11.80 9.60 2.56
C HIS A 284 10.64 8.60 2.42
N VAL A 285 10.89 7.30 2.69
CA VAL A 285 9.88 6.26 2.57
C VAL A 285 8.95 6.34 3.79
N LYS A 286 7.69 6.74 3.56
CA LYS A 286 6.62 6.62 4.57
C LYS A 286 6.25 5.13 4.72
N LEU A 287 6.55 4.54 5.87
CA LEU A 287 6.30 3.11 6.16
C LEU A 287 4.84 2.83 6.60
N ASP A 288 3.87 3.59 6.11
CA ASP A 288 2.45 3.43 6.45
C ASP A 288 1.75 2.52 5.43
N HIS A 289 2.13 1.24 5.42
CA HIS A 289 1.70 0.23 4.44
C HIS A 289 0.17 -0.03 4.39
N TYR A 290 -0.60 0.52 5.32
CA TYR A 290 -2.04 0.27 5.45
C TYR A 290 -2.90 1.54 5.35
N ASN A 291 -2.29 2.72 5.28
CA ASN A 291 -3.01 3.99 5.19
C ASN A 291 -2.79 4.61 3.81
N ILE A 292 -3.34 3.96 2.78
CA ILE A 292 -3.26 4.44 1.40
C ILE A 292 -4.25 5.60 1.27
N GLU A 293 -3.78 6.75 0.82
CA GLU A 293 -4.64 7.90 0.51
C GLU A 293 -5.61 7.51 -0.61
N LYS A 294 -6.91 7.40 -0.27
CA LYS A 294 -7.95 7.03 -1.22
C LYS A 294 -8.60 8.30 -1.76
N GLY A 295 -8.48 8.55 -3.06
CA GLY A 295 -9.11 9.70 -3.70
C GLY A 295 -8.91 9.75 -5.21
N LEU A 296 -9.84 10.40 -5.91
CA LEU A 296 -9.79 10.58 -7.37
C LEU A 296 -8.56 11.39 -7.81
N GLU A 297 -8.11 12.30 -6.96
CA GLU A 297 -6.93 13.14 -7.17
C GLU A 297 -5.62 12.36 -7.01
N VAL A 298 -5.50 11.53 -5.97
CA VAL A 298 -4.34 10.63 -5.78
C VAL A 298 -4.25 9.63 -6.94
N LEU A 299 -5.39 9.09 -7.37
CA LEU A 299 -5.46 8.17 -8.50
C LEU A 299 -5.04 8.84 -9.83
N ARG A 300 -5.36 10.12 -10.05
CA ARG A 300 -4.91 10.90 -11.21
C ARG A 300 -3.42 11.23 -11.16
N GLN A 301 -2.84 11.33 -9.96
CA GLN A 301 -1.43 11.60 -9.77
C GLN A 301 -0.57 10.34 -10.03
N GLU A 302 -1.02 9.19 -9.55
CA GLU A 302 -0.39 7.88 -9.81
C GLU A 302 -0.62 7.39 -11.25
N LEU A 303 -1.81 7.65 -11.81
CA LEU A 303 -2.21 7.29 -13.17
C LEU A 303 -2.56 8.55 -13.97
N PRO A 304 -1.56 9.37 -14.36
CA PRO A 304 -1.80 10.56 -15.16
C PRO A 304 -2.42 10.17 -16.50
N LYS A 305 -3.51 10.86 -16.88
CA LYS A 305 -4.15 10.66 -18.18
C LYS A 305 -3.10 10.89 -19.27
N GLY A 306 -2.85 9.86 -20.08
CA GLY A 306 -1.93 9.95 -21.21
C GLY A 306 -2.28 11.11 -22.13
N LYS A 307 -1.28 11.61 -22.87
CA LYS A 307 -1.49 12.70 -23.84
C LYS A 307 -2.62 12.30 -24.80
N ARG A 308 -3.69 13.10 -24.83
CA ARG A 308 -4.76 12.93 -25.82
C ARG A 308 -4.12 13.05 -27.20
N THR A 309 -4.12 11.97 -27.96
CA THR A 309 -3.87 12.05 -29.39
C THR A 309 -5.07 12.74 -30.00
N ASN A 310 -4.87 13.93 -30.58
CA ASN A 310 -5.86 14.56 -31.47
C ASN A 310 -5.92 13.74 -32.76
N PHE A 311 -6.44 12.53 -32.68
CA PHE A 311 -6.85 11.79 -33.85
C PHE A 311 -8.32 12.13 -34.06
N ASP A 312 -8.57 13.13 -34.90
CA ASP A 312 -9.88 13.34 -35.49
C ASP A 312 -10.12 12.17 -36.46
N GLY A 313 -10.50 11.03 -35.87
CA GLY A 313 -10.97 9.88 -36.64
C GLY A 313 -12.13 10.32 -37.52
N TYR A 314 -12.14 9.85 -38.77
CA TYR A 314 -13.24 10.04 -39.71
C TYR A 314 -14.58 9.93 -38.97
N LYS A 315 -15.39 10.98 -39.05
CA LYS A 315 -16.74 11.03 -38.48
C LYS A 315 -17.52 9.81 -38.98
N ILE A 316 -17.68 8.81 -38.13
CA ILE A 316 -18.57 7.69 -38.38
C ILE A 316 -19.98 8.28 -38.42
N PRO A 317 -20.72 8.19 -39.54
CA PRO A 317 -22.08 8.70 -39.61
C PRO A 317 -22.93 7.96 -38.58
N LYS A 318 -23.71 8.70 -37.79
CA LYS A 318 -24.64 8.16 -36.79
C LYS A 318 -25.70 7.32 -37.52
N SER A 319 -25.57 6.00 -37.51
CA SER A 319 -26.66 5.11 -37.88
C SER A 319 -27.63 5.02 -36.71
N THR A 320 -28.77 5.70 -36.83
CA THR A 320 -29.91 5.55 -35.94
C THR A 320 -30.52 4.17 -36.17
N PHE A 321 -30.24 3.22 -35.29
CA PHE A 321 -31.05 1.99 -35.22
C PHE A 321 -32.33 2.32 -34.46
N GLN A 322 -33.44 2.43 -35.19
CA GLN A 322 -34.77 2.34 -34.58
C GLN A 322 -35.10 0.86 -34.44
N ILE A 323 -35.25 0.43 -33.19
CA ILE A 323 -35.81 -0.87 -32.84
C ILE A 323 -37.33 -0.70 -32.94
N ASN A 324 -37.96 -1.45 -33.84
CA ASN A 324 -39.40 -1.73 -33.80
C ASN A 324 -39.65 -2.96 -32.94
#